data_AF-A0A950EQG1-F1
#
_entry.id   AF-A0A950EQG1-F1
#
_cell.length_a   1.000
_cell.length_b   1.000
_cell.length_c   1.000
_cell.angle_alpha   90.00
_cell.angle_beta   90.00
_cell.angle_gamma   90.00
#
_symmetry.space_group_name_H-M   'P 1'
#
loop_
_entity.id
_entity.type
_entity.pdbx_description
1 polymer ?
#
loop_
_entity_poly.entity_id
_entity_poly.type
_entity_poly.pdbx_seq_one_letter_code
_entity_poly.pdbx_strand_id
1 'polypeptide(L)'
;MACTVLSTPLTAMGQQVYRCETHGKVSYSHEPCLGAKAIDTTPTQGMDKMTGRSQKGADVQKAEHDRSFAEALKPLTGKTPEEFEAAKRRIHHSPLEKLSCSQLDGALPRLAQDAAHAAPEDRNSAEARLYKARKAFRDLRC
;
A
#
# COMPACT_ATOMS: atom_id res chain seq x y z
N MET A 1 -12.89 31.71 -4.33
CA MET A 1 -13.21 30.30 -3.98
C MET A 1 -12.00 29.46 -4.32
N ALA A 2 -11.19 29.12 -3.32
CA ALA A 2 -9.98 28.31 -3.52
C ALA A 2 -10.35 26.83 -3.31
N CYS A 3 -10.11 26.01 -4.32
CA CYS A 3 -10.36 24.56 -4.29
C CYS A 3 -9.05 23.88 -3.86
N THR A 4 -8.90 23.55 -2.58
CA THR A 4 -7.76 22.77 -2.08
C THR A 4 -8.03 21.29 -2.33
N VAL A 5 -7.35 20.74 -3.34
CA VAL A 5 -7.36 19.31 -3.63
C VAL A 5 -6.42 18.63 -2.63
N LEU A 6 -6.97 17.90 -1.65
CA LEU A 6 -6.16 17.00 -0.82
C LEU A 6 -5.72 15.81 -1.68
N SER A 7 -4.51 15.90 -2.21
CA SER A 7 -3.85 14.78 -2.88
C SER A 7 -3.22 13.90 -1.80
N THR A 8 -3.96 12.91 -1.29
CA THR A 8 -3.37 11.85 -0.47
C THR A 8 -2.41 11.04 -1.33
N PRO A 9 -1.11 10.92 -0.97
CA PRO A 9 -0.20 10.04 -1.68
C PRO A 9 -0.64 8.61 -1.42
N LEU A 10 -1.12 7.94 -2.47
CA LEU A 10 -1.36 6.50 -2.46
C LEU A 10 0.02 5.83 -2.46
N THR A 11 0.50 5.45 -1.27
CA THR A 11 1.81 4.81 -1.10
C THR A 11 1.87 3.58 -2.00
N ALA A 12 2.83 3.54 -2.92
CA ALA A 12 3.10 2.37 -3.74
C ALA A 12 3.54 1.23 -2.81
N MET A 13 2.61 0.33 -2.48
CA MET A 13 2.86 -0.70 -1.47
C MET A 13 3.79 -1.77 -2.05
N GLY A 14 5.08 -1.67 -1.71
CA GLY A 14 5.93 -2.83 -1.49
C GLY A 14 5.33 -3.71 -0.38
N GLN A 15 5.86 -4.92 -0.17
CA GLN A 15 5.31 -5.83 0.84
C GLN A 15 5.18 -5.11 2.20
N GLN A 16 3.94 -4.92 2.65
CA GLN A 16 3.66 -4.15 3.86
C GLN A 16 4.29 -4.86 5.06
N VAL A 17 5.19 -4.15 5.76
CA VAL A 17 5.78 -4.62 7.00
C VAL A 17 5.01 -4.05 8.18
N TYR A 18 4.65 -4.92 9.11
CA TYR A 18 3.95 -4.59 10.33
C TYR A 18 4.91 -4.65 11.51
N ARG A 19 4.86 -3.62 12.36
CA ARG A 19 5.51 -3.62 13.67
C ARG A 19 4.51 -4.15 14.70
N CYS A 20 4.77 -5.34 15.22
CA CYS A 20 3.98 -6.01 16.24
C CYS A 20 4.65 -5.87 17.60
N GLU A 21 3.90 -5.50 18.64
CA GLU A 21 4.37 -5.48 20.02
C GLU A 21 3.67 -6.59 20.81
N THR A 22 4.40 -7.63 21.20
CA THR A 22 3.85 -8.75 21.96
C THR A 22 4.72 -8.98 23.20
N HIS A 23 4.14 -8.90 24.40
CA HIS A 23 4.85 -9.07 25.69
C HIS A 23 6.11 -8.19 25.84
N GLY A 24 6.05 -6.93 25.39
CA GLY A 24 7.19 -5.99 25.47
C GLY A 24 8.32 -6.26 24.46
N LYS A 25 8.16 -7.22 23.55
CA LYS A 25 9.09 -7.46 22.43
C LYS A 25 8.48 -6.94 21.14
N VAL A 26 9.28 -6.18 20.40
CA VAL A 26 8.92 -5.65 19.09
C VAL A 26 9.39 -6.64 18.03
N SER A 27 8.48 -7.15 17.22
CA SER A 27 8.80 -7.95 16.03
C SER A 27 8.32 -7.26 14.76
N TYR A 28 9.11 -7.38 13.70
CA TYR A 28 8.75 -6.92 12.37
C TYR A 28 8.35 -8.12 11.56
N SER A 29 7.14 -8.10 11.01
CA SER A 29 6.60 -9.21 10.24
C SER A 29 5.81 -8.72 9.04
N HIS A 30 5.80 -9.52 7.97
CA HIS A 30 4.93 -9.32 6.81
C HIS A 30 3.50 -9.83 7.09
N GLU A 31 3.31 -10.47 8.25
CA GLU A 31 2.00 -10.94 8.71
C GLU A 31 1.31 -9.81 9.50
N PRO A 32 0.06 -9.45 9.16
CA PRO A 32 -0.68 -8.49 9.96
C PRO A 32 -0.91 -9.06 11.37
N CYS A 33 -0.82 -8.20 12.39
CA CYS A 33 -1.12 -8.54 13.78
C CYS A 33 -2.14 -7.54 14.37
N LEU A 34 -2.73 -7.90 15.51
CA LEU A 34 -3.65 -7.00 16.23
C LEU A 34 -2.88 -5.80 16.78
N GLY A 35 -3.43 -4.59 16.63
CA GLY A 35 -2.78 -3.35 17.06
C GLY A 35 -1.52 -2.96 16.26
N ALA A 36 -1.23 -3.62 15.13
CA ALA A 36 -0.02 -3.38 14.36
C ALA A 36 0.03 -1.97 13.76
N LYS A 37 1.20 -1.33 13.91
CA LYS A 37 1.52 -0.14 13.12
C LYS A 37 2.10 -0.57 11.78
N ALA A 38 1.44 -0.15 10.70
CA ALA A 38 1.95 -0.35 9.36
C ALA A 38 3.16 0.56 9.17
N ILE A 39 4.29 -0.01 8.75
CA ILE A 39 5.51 0.72 8.47
C ILE A 39 5.61 0.93 6.97
N ASP A 40 5.95 2.16 6.58
CA ASP A 40 6.33 2.45 5.20
C ASP A 40 7.76 1.96 4.98
N THR A 41 7.90 0.97 4.11
CA THR A 41 9.19 0.37 3.73
C THR A 41 9.61 0.79 2.33
N THR A 42 9.01 1.83 1.77
CA THR A 42 9.41 2.38 0.47
C THR A 42 10.91 2.73 0.52
N PRO A 43 11.76 2.07 -0.28
CA PRO A 43 13.19 2.37 -0.28
C PRO A 43 13.39 3.84 -0.68
N THR A 44 14.14 4.59 0.14
CA THR A 44 14.54 5.95 -0.22
C THR A 44 15.41 5.86 -1.47
N GLN A 45 14.99 6.49 -2.56
CA GLN A 45 15.81 6.55 -3.76
C GLN A 45 17.07 7.36 -3.43
N GLY A 46 18.21 6.67 -3.33
CA GLY A 46 19.49 7.28 -2.99
C GLY A 46 19.93 8.33 -4.01
N MET A 47 20.96 9.10 -3.65
CA MET A 47 21.48 10.19 -4.45
C MET A 47 22.13 9.67 -5.76
N ASP A 48 21.45 9.89 -6.89
CA ASP A 48 21.73 9.26 -8.20
C ASP A 48 22.93 9.86 -8.98
N LYS A 49 23.43 11.05 -8.60
CA LYS A 49 24.41 11.78 -9.41
C LYS A 49 25.46 12.51 -8.55
N MET A 50 26.61 11.88 -8.32
CA MET A 50 27.81 12.59 -7.82
C MET A 50 28.98 12.57 -8.81
N THR A 51 28.95 11.71 -9.85
CA THR A 51 30.11 11.46 -10.74
C THR A 51 29.76 11.42 -12.24
N GLY A 52 28.63 12.00 -12.67
CA GLY A 52 28.24 12.10 -14.09
C GLY A 52 27.69 10.81 -14.72
N ARG A 53 27.73 9.67 -14.01
CA ARG A 53 27.05 8.42 -14.39
C ARG A 53 25.94 8.10 -13.40
N SER A 54 24.73 7.79 -13.89
CA SER A 54 23.65 7.25 -13.03
C SER A 54 24.11 5.91 -12.47
N GLN A 55 24.07 5.74 -11.16
CA GLN A 55 24.22 4.44 -10.51
C GLN A 55 22.89 4.01 -9.87
N LYS A 56 21.79 4.12 -10.62
CA LYS A 56 20.50 3.60 -10.17
C LYS A 56 20.55 2.08 -10.12
N GLY A 57 20.05 1.49 -9.04
CA GLY A 57 19.79 0.05 -8.96
C GLY A 57 18.80 -0.40 -10.05
N ALA A 58 18.90 -1.66 -10.47
CA ALA A 58 18.04 -2.23 -11.51
C ALA A 58 16.54 -2.21 -11.10
N ASP A 59 16.26 -2.35 -9.81
CA ASP A 59 14.96 -2.21 -9.18
C ASP A 59 14.38 -0.80 -9.35
N VAL A 60 15.18 0.23 -9.09
CA VAL A 60 14.78 1.64 -9.25
C VAL A 60 14.53 1.96 -10.73
N GLN A 61 15.44 1.53 -11.61
CA GLN A 61 15.29 1.73 -13.06
C GLN A 61 14.00 1.08 -13.59
N LYS A 62 13.71 -0.16 -13.14
CA LYS A 62 12.49 -0.86 -13.50
C LYS A 62 11.24 -0.13 -13.00
N ALA A 63 11.24 0.33 -11.75
CA ALA A 63 10.11 1.06 -11.19
C ALA A 63 9.83 2.38 -11.93
N GLU A 64 10.86 3.13 -12.31
CA GLU A 64 10.73 4.35 -13.12
C GLU A 64 10.17 4.05 -14.52
N HIS A 65 10.64 2.96 -15.14
CA HIS A 65 10.15 2.53 -16.44
C HIS A 65 8.68 2.11 -16.37
N ASP A 66 8.31 1.26 -15.41
CA ASP A 66 6.94 0.81 -15.17
C ASP A 66 6.00 2.02 -14.95
N ARG A 67 6.43 3.02 -14.15
CA ARG A 67 5.67 4.25 -13.93
C ARG A 67 5.50 5.07 -15.21
N SER A 68 6.58 5.25 -15.99
CA SER A 68 6.55 6.01 -17.25
C SER A 68 5.62 5.36 -18.27
N PHE A 69 5.64 4.03 -18.35
CA PHE A 69 4.75 3.26 -19.20
C PHE A 69 3.28 3.41 -18.79
N ALA A 70 2.99 3.36 -17.49
CA ALA A 70 1.63 3.54 -16.99
C ALA A 70 1.09 4.95 -17.25
N GLU A 71 1.90 6.00 -17.10
CA GLU A 71 1.51 7.38 -17.45
C GLU A 71 1.20 7.52 -18.95
N ALA A 72 1.98 6.88 -19.83
CA ALA A 72 1.72 6.90 -21.26
C ALA A 72 0.40 6.19 -21.65
N LEU A 73 0.03 5.14 -20.90
CA LEU A 73 -1.22 4.39 -21.12
C LEU A 73 -2.43 4.97 -20.38
N LYS A 74 -2.24 5.93 -19.46
CA LYS A 74 -3.31 6.59 -18.71
C LYS A 74 -4.47 7.11 -19.59
N PRO A 75 -4.26 7.81 -20.72
CA PRO A 75 -5.38 8.28 -21.55
C PRO A 75 -6.20 7.14 -22.19
N LEU A 76 -5.61 5.96 -22.36
CA LEU A 76 -6.29 4.79 -22.93
C LEU A 76 -6.97 3.94 -21.86
N THR A 77 -6.34 3.80 -20.69
CA THR A 77 -6.80 2.91 -19.62
C THR A 77 -7.65 3.63 -18.57
N GLY A 78 -7.54 4.95 -18.48
CA GLY A 78 -8.13 5.76 -17.42
C GLY A 78 -7.53 5.54 -16.03
N LYS A 79 -6.47 4.72 -15.90
CA LYS A 79 -5.88 4.32 -14.61
C LYS A 79 -4.71 5.20 -14.22
N THR A 80 -4.56 5.49 -12.93
CA THR A 80 -3.29 6.05 -12.41
C THR A 80 -2.18 4.99 -12.47
N PRO A 81 -0.89 5.39 -12.39
CA PRO A 81 0.21 4.42 -12.32
C PRO A 81 0.04 3.39 -11.21
N GLU A 82 -0.43 3.80 -10.05
CA GLU A 82 -0.63 2.93 -8.89
C GLU A 82 -1.76 1.91 -9.14
N GLU A 83 -2.88 2.35 -9.73
CA GLU A 83 -3.98 1.47 -10.13
C GLU A 83 -3.58 0.52 -11.25
N PHE A 84 -2.75 0.98 -12.19
CA PHE A 84 -2.21 0.18 -13.28
C PHE A 84 -1.29 -0.92 -12.74
N GLU A 85 -0.40 -0.60 -11.81
CA GLU A 85 0.46 -1.59 -11.14
C GLU A 85 -0.36 -2.60 -10.34
N ALA A 86 -1.39 -2.17 -9.61
CA ALA A 86 -2.30 -3.07 -8.92
C ALA A 86 -3.03 -4.01 -9.89
N ALA A 87 -3.49 -3.48 -11.03
CA ALA A 87 -4.13 -4.29 -12.07
C ALA A 87 -3.16 -5.30 -12.71
N LYS A 88 -1.89 -4.90 -12.94
CA LYS A 88 -0.83 -5.77 -13.46
C LYS A 88 -0.56 -6.94 -12.52
N ARG A 89 -0.41 -6.68 -11.22
CA ARG A 89 -0.23 -7.74 -10.20
C ARG A 89 -1.39 -8.71 -10.12
N ARG A 90 -2.61 -8.22 -10.37
CA ARG A 90 -3.85 -8.99 -10.25
C ARG A 90 -4.31 -9.62 -11.55
N ILE A 91 -3.47 -9.66 -12.59
CA ILE A 91 -3.89 -10.16 -13.91
C ILE A 91 -4.41 -11.61 -13.84
N HIS A 92 -3.78 -12.43 -12.98
CA HIS A 92 -4.08 -13.85 -12.78
C HIS A 92 -5.27 -14.12 -11.84
N HIS A 93 -5.79 -13.12 -11.15
CA HIS A 93 -6.93 -13.28 -10.25
C HIS A 93 -8.24 -13.47 -11.03
N SER A 94 -9.15 -14.27 -10.49
CA SER A 94 -10.52 -14.40 -10.99
C SER A 94 -11.28 -13.07 -10.86
N PRO A 95 -12.38 -12.88 -11.61
CA PRO A 95 -13.19 -11.65 -11.51
C PRO A 95 -13.70 -11.37 -10.08
N LEU A 96 -14.09 -12.42 -9.35
CA LEU A 96 -14.57 -12.30 -7.98
C LEU A 96 -13.46 -11.86 -7.01
N GLU A 97 -12.25 -12.41 -7.17
CA GLU A 97 -11.09 -12.00 -6.38
C GLU A 97 -10.68 -10.56 -6.70
N LYS A 98 -10.70 -10.15 -7.97
CA LYS A 98 -10.42 -8.76 -8.39
C LYS A 98 -11.40 -7.77 -7.74
N LEU A 99 -12.69 -8.11 -7.73
CA LEU A 99 -13.71 -7.31 -7.06
C LEU A 99 -13.46 -7.22 -5.55
N SER A 100 -13.12 -8.34 -4.92
CA SER A 100 -12.84 -8.39 -3.47
C SER A 100 -11.61 -7.54 -3.12
N CYS A 101 -10.54 -7.61 -3.92
CA CYS A 101 -9.37 -6.76 -3.76
C CYS A 101 -9.72 -5.27 -3.88
N SER A 102 -10.49 -4.89 -4.91
CA SER A 102 -10.92 -3.49 -5.11
C SER A 102 -11.72 -2.95 -3.93
N GLN A 103 -12.62 -3.78 -3.36
CA GLN A 103 -13.36 -3.41 -2.16
C GLN A 103 -12.44 -3.22 -0.95
N LEU A 104 -11.45 -4.10 -0.77
CA LEU A 104 -10.50 -4.02 0.32
C LEU A 104 -9.52 -2.83 0.16
N ASP A 105 -9.09 -2.50 -1.07
CA ASP A 105 -8.28 -1.31 -1.36
C ASP A 105 -8.96 -0.03 -0.86
N GLY A 106 -10.28 0.09 -1.09
CA GLY A 106 -11.06 1.23 -0.61
C GLY A 106 -11.35 1.18 0.90
N ALA A 107 -11.54 0.00 1.46
CA ALA A 107 -11.90 -0.16 2.88
C ALA A 107 -10.71 0.01 3.84
N LEU A 108 -9.51 -0.45 3.45
CA LEU A 108 -8.34 -0.49 4.32
C LEU A 108 -7.91 0.89 4.86
N PRO A 109 -7.82 1.97 4.05
CA PRO A 109 -7.47 3.29 4.54
C PRO A 109 -8.47 3.80 5.58
N ARG A 110 -9.77 3.59 5.32
CA ARG A 110 -10.84 3.99 6.24
C ARG A 110 -10.77 3.22 7.56
N LEU A 111 -10.61 1.90 7.50
CA LEU A 111 -10.48 1.07 8.71
C LEU A 111 -9.21 1.41 9.50
N ALA A 112 -8.13 1.81 8.83
CA ALA A 112 -6.90 2.24 9.47
C ALA A 112 -7.10 3.58 10.22
N GLN A 113 -7.81 4.53 9.60
CA GLN A 113 -8.18 5.80 10.24
C GLN A 113 -9.14 5.55 11.43
N ASP A 114 -10.16 4.72 11.25
CA ASP A 114 -11.11 4.36 12.30
C ASP A 114 -10.38 3.77 13.52
N ALA A 115 -9.41 2.87 13.30
CA ALA A 115 -8.62 2.29 14.39
C ALA A 115 -7.66 3.31 15.05
N ALA A 116 -7.10 4.25 14.28
CA ALA A 116 -6.21 5.28 14.80
C ALA A 116 -6.94 6.31 15.67
N HIS A 117 -8.21 6.58 15.36
CA HIS A 117 -9.04 7.60 16.03
C HIS A 117 -10.11 7.04 16.96
N ALA A 118 -10.17 5.71 17.13
CA ALA A 118 -11.16 5.07 18.00
C ALA A 118 -11.04 5.52 19.46
N ALA A 119 -12.18 5.74 20.10
CA ALA A 119 -12.26 5.94 21.54
C ALA A 119 -11.76 4.68 22.29
N PRO A 120 -11.26 4.79 23.53
CA PRO A 120 -10.70 3.67 24.28
C PRO A 120 -11.62 2.44 24.36
N GLU A 121 -12.93 2.66 24.50
CA GLU A 121 -13.97 1.64 24.55
C GLU A 121 -14.13 0.85 23.24
N ASP A 122 -13.97 1.52 22.10
CA ASP A 122 -14.19 0.94 20.77
C ASP A 122 -12.91 0.44 20.11
N ARG A 123 -11.74 0.82 20.65
CA ARG A 123 -10.43 0.58 20.06
C ARG A 123 -10.17 -0.87 19.72
N ASN A 124 -10.46 -1.78 20.65
CA ASN A 124 -10.28 -3.22 20.42
C ASN A 124 -11.14 -3.72 19.24
N SER A 125 -12.37 -3.21 19.12
CA SER A 125 -13.26 -3.59 18.02
C SER A 125 -12.78 -3.04 16.68
N ALA A 126 -12.27 -1.80 16.66
CA ALA A 126 -11.74 -1.16 15.46
C ALA A 126 -10.46 -1.83 14.96
N GLU A 127 -9.53 -2.13 15.88
CA GLU A 127 -8.29 -2.87 15.57
C GLU A 127 -8.59 -4.28 15.07
N ALA A 128 -9.58 -4.98 15.64
CA ALA A 128 -10.00 -6.29 15.17
C ALA A 128 -10.60 -6.26 13.76
N ARG A 129 -11.39 -5.24 13.42
CA ARG A 129 -11.93 -5.05 12.05
C ARG A 129 -10.79 -4.81 11.05
N LEU A 130 -9.86 -3.93 11.39
CA LEU A 130 -8.69 -3.64 10.56
C LEU A 130 -7.82 -4.88 10.34
N TYR A 131 -7.57 -5.66 11.38
CA TYR A 131 -6.81 -6.91 11.29
C TYR A 131 -7.48 -7.91 10.35
N LYS A 132 -8.80 -8.12 10.47
CA LYS A 132 -9.55 -9.03 9.58
C LYS A 132 -9.43 -8.59 8.12
N ALA A 133 -9.57 -7.29 7.84
CA ALA A 133 -9.43 -6.76 6.49
C ALA A 133 -8.01 -6.94 5.93
N ARG A 134 -6.98 -6.62 6.73
CA ARG A 134 -5.56 -6.81 6.33
C ARG A 134 -5.23 -8.28 6.08
N LYS A 135 -5.77 -9.19 6.89
CA LYS A 135 -5.60 -10.62 6.71
C LYS A 135 -6.24 -11.08 5.39
N ALA A 136 -7.49 -10.70 5.14
CA ALA A 136 -8.18 -11.03 3.89
C ALA A 136 -7.44 -10.49 2.64
N PHE A 137 -6.91 -9.27 2.72
CA PHE A 137 -6.12 -8.65 1.66
C PHE A 137 -4.87 -9.48 1.33
N ARG A 138 -4.14 -9.91 2.37
CA ARG A 138 -2.95 -10.76 2.22
C ARG A 138 -3.31 -12.15 1.69
N ASP A 139 -4.36 -12.77 2.22
CA ASP A 139 -4.78 -14.13 1.85
C ASP A 139 -5.20 -14.19 0.36
N LEU A 140 -5.87 -13.15 -0.13
CA LEU A 140 -6.24 -13.00 -1.55
C LEU A 140 -5.08 -12.58 -2.45
N ARG A 141 -3.90 -12.28 -1.88
CA ARG A 141 -2.73 -11.72 -2.60
C ARG A 141 -3.11 -10.50 -3.43
N CYS A 142 -3.93 -9.64 -2.83
CA CYS A 142 -4.12 -8.27 -3.29
C CYS A 142 -2.83 -7.46 -3.02
#